data_AF-K2ECE2-F1
#
_entry.id   AF-K2ECE2-F1
#
_cell.length_a   1.000
_cell.length_b   1.000
_cell.length_c   1.000
_cell.angle_alpha   90.00
_cell.angle_beta   90.00
_cell.angle_gamma   90.00
#
_symmetry.space_group_name_H-M   'P 1'
#
loop_
_entity.id
_entity.type
_entity.pdbx_description
1 polymer ?
#
loop_
_entity_poly.entity_id
_entity_poly.type
_entity_poly.pdbx_seq_one_letter_code
_entity_poly.pdbx_strand_id
1 'polypeptide(L)'
;MGTKDFFDLFKLDILKNSWLYFLLICWFVLFAYISFIAKFLPLSVISFLASAQKYLPQDNYWLVPIRIVLFLFWVLTFLLLKELYDRFRDYIKRVNLYKLTAESWNKDWIYNGKPKLFTSPTILRVNSSRAGCLYSKHLWRNFEMKFQMQFFPEKPFNYNYDRKLGLIFRAADLDNYFMLQISYDGSNKFLVIPHVRYQGMWDIMSNEEIGSSNKQGWLDVKLIVHNREVKLTIDTVGDFIWVLPTHVDINHIEDGIKKSENNLPKDNSGESFGAKITSLPKIDFQNSFGMIGFRAYLNEGADIKNLTVKKN
;
A
#
# COMPACT_ATOMS: atom_id res chain seq x y z
N MET A 1 -22.08 -24.79 21.02
CA MET A 1 -21.91 -23.77 19.97
C MET A 1 -20.92 -22.75 20.49
N GLY A 2 -19.73 -22.69 19.90
CA GLY A 2 -18.62 -21.91 20.44
C GLY A 2 -18.83 -20.42 20.17
N THR A 3 -18.34 -19.57 21.06
CA THR A 3 -18.31 -18.10 20.88
C THR A 3 -17.70 -17.67 19.53
N LYS A 4 -16.82 -18.49 18.93
CA LYS A 4 -16.32 -18.30 17.56
C LYS A 4 -17.41 -18.37 16.48
N ASP A 5 -18.34 -19.31 16.57
CA ASP A 5 -19.42 -19.47 15.58
C ASP A 5 -20.38 -18.26 15.63
N PHE A 6 -20.61 -17.71 16.83
CA PHE A 6 -21.42 -16.52 17.02
C PHE A 6 -20.77 -15.28 16.38
N PHE A 7 -19.47 -15.06 16.58
CA PHE A 7 -18.75 -13.92 15.99
C PHE A 7 -18.55 -14.03 14.47
N ASP A 8 -18.41 -15.25 13.93
CA ASP A 8 -18.30 -15.45 12.48
C ASP A 8 -19.66 -15.29 11.77
N LEU A 9 -20.77 -15.69 12.41
CA LEU A 9 -22.13 -15.32 12.00
C LEU A 9 -22.37 -13.81 12.08
N PHE A 10 -21.95 -13.15 13.18
CA PHE A 10 -22.10 -11.71 13.35
C PHE A 10 -21.27 -10.91 12.32
N LYS A 11 -20.08 -11.37 11.94
CA LYS A 11 -19.26 -10.76 10.88
C LYS A 11 -19.89 -10.90 9.50
N LEU A 12 -20.47 -12.06 9.19
CA LEU A 12 -21.17 -12.30 7.93
C LEU A 12 -22.44 -11.43 7.82
N ASP A 13 -23.19 -11.27 8.91
CA ASP A 13 -24.37 -10.40 8.96
C ASP A 13 -24.02 -8.90 8.95
N ILE A 14 -22.96 -8.47 9.64
CA ILE A 14 -22.46 -7.08 9.54
C ILE A 14 -21.98 -6.78 8.11
N LEU A 15 -21.34 -7.73 7.43
CA LEU A 15 -20.89 -7.57 6.05
C LEU A 15 -22.05 -7.54 5.05
N LYS A 16 -23.08 -8.37 5.22
CA LYS A 16 -24.32 -8.28 4.42
C LYS A 16 -25.09 -6.99 4.68
N ASN A 17 -25.12 -6.54 5.94
CA ASN A 17 -25.80 -5.31 6.33
C ASN A 17 -25.00 -4.05 5.99
N SER A 18 -23.68 -4.14 5.74
CA SER A 18 -22.88 -2.96 5.34
C SER A 18 -23.34 -2.35 4.02
N TRP A 19 -23.84 -3.17 3.08
CA TRP A 19 -24.54 -2.70 1.88
C TRP A 19 -25.84 -1.99 2.22
N LEU A 20 -26.61 -2.53 3.17
CA LEU A 20 -27.88 -1.97 3.61
C LEU A 20 -27.68 -0.62 4.31
N TYR A 21 -26.64 -0.50 5.15
CA TYR A 21 -26.25 0.75 5.80
C TYR A 21 -25.73 1.77 4.80
N PHE A 22 -24.92 1.37 3.81
CA PHE A 22 -24.49 2.26 2.73
C PHE A 22 -25.68 2.78 1.94
N LEU A 23 -26.60 1.89 1.52
CA LEU A 23 -27.82 2.29 0.84
C LEU A 23 -28.70 3.17 1.73
N LEU A 24 -28.83 2.89 3.02
CA LEU A 24 -29.58 3.72 3.97
C LEU A 24 -28.96 5.11 4.12
N ILE A 25 -27.63 5.23 4.19
CA ILE A 25 -26.93 6.51 4.28
C ILE A 25 -27.11 7.28 2.97
N CYS A 26 -26.89 6.65 1.82
CA CYS A 26 -27.12 7.27 0.52
C CYS A 26 -28.58 7.70 0.35
N TRP A 27 -29.52 6.87 0.77
CA TRP A 27 -30.95 7.17 0.74
C TRP A 27 -31.30 8.31 1.69
N PHE A 28 -30.73 8.35 2.89
CA PHE A 28 -30.97 9.43 3.85
C PHE A 28 -30.37 10.76 3.37
N VAL A 29 -29.18 10.74 2.78
CA VAL A 29 -28.56 11.93 2.15
C VAL A 29 -29.38 12.40 0.95
N LEU A 30 -29.83 11.48 0.09
CA LEU A 30 -30.67 11.81 -1.05
C LEU A 30 -32.03 12.35 -0.61
N PHE A 31 -32.65 11.74 0.40
CA PHE A 31 -33.91 12.17 0.99
C PHE A 31 -33.78 13.53 1.65
N ALA A 32 -32.70 13.79 2.37
CA ALA A 32 -32.39 15.10 2.95
C ALA A 32 -32.17 16.15 1.87
N TYR A 33 -31.48 15.81 0.77
CA TYR A 33 -31.27 16.68 -0.38
C TYR A 33 -32.58 17.02 -1.10
N ILE A 34 -33.40 16.01 -1.40
CA ILE A 34 -34.71 16.19 -2.05
C ILE A 34 -35.64 16.99 -1.13
N SER A 35 -35.67 16.69 0.17
CA SER A 35 -36.47 17.43 1.14
C SER A 35 -36.00 18.88 1.28
N PHE A 36 -34.69 19.13 1.17
CA PHE A 36 -34.11 20.46 1.16
C PHE A 36 -34.51 21.23 -0.10
N ILE A 37 -34.37 20.65 -1.29
CA ILE A 37 -34.84 21.26 -2.55
C ILE A 37 -36.36 21.51 -2.45
N ALA A 38 -37.14 20.52 -2.04
CA ALA A 38 -38.59 20.65 -1.96
C ALA A 38 -39.05 21.73 -0.97
N LYS A 39 -38.30 22.01 0.11
CA LYS A 39 -38.65 23.05 1.09
C LYS A 39 -38.06 24.42 0.78
N PHE A 40 -36.81 24.47 0.32
CA PHE A 40 -36.10 25.73 0.08
C PHE A 40 -36.22 26.25 -1.34
N LEU A 41 -36.40 25.39 -2.34
CA LEU A 41 -36.60 25.84 -3.73
C LEU A 41 -37.90 26.67 -3.87
N PRO A 42 -39.06 26.26 -3.30
CA PRO A 42 -40.27 27.09 -3.37
C PRO A 42 -40.12 28.38 -2.56
N LEU A 43 -39.51 28.33 -1.36
CA LEU A 43 -39.27 29.54 -0.57
C LEU A 43 -38.34 30.52 -1.30
N SER A 44 -37.27 30.02 -1.92
CA SER A 44 -36.32 30.84 -2.67
C SER A 44 -36.96 31.41 -3.95
N VAL A 45 -37.76 30.64 -4.68
CA VAL A 45 -38.51 31.10 -5.87
C VAL A 45 -39.62 32.08 -5.50
N ILE A 46 -40.39 31.84 -4.44
CA ILE A 46 -41.41 32.78 -3.94
C ILE A 46 -40.75 34.08 -3.45
N SER A 47 -39.63 33.99 -2.72
CA SER A 47 -38.88 35.18 -2.28
C SER A 47 -38.25 35.95 -3.45
N PHE A 48 -37.77 35.23 -4.47
CA PHE A 48 -37.21 35.83 -5.69
C PHE A 48 -38.30 36.53 -6.50
N LEU A 49 -39.44 35.88 -6.72
CA LEU A 49 -40.61 36.47 -7.40
C LEU A 49 -41.20 37.65 -6.63
N ALA A 50 -41.25 37.58 -5.29
CA ALA A 50 -41.68 38.68 -4.44
C ALA A 50 -40.68 39.86 -4.46
N SER A 51 -39.37 39.59 -4.48
CA SER A 51 -38.31 40.61 -4.59
C SER A 51 -38.20 41.24 -5.98
N ALA A 52 -38.57 40.50 -7.03
CA ALA A 52 -38.62 41.02 -8.40
C ALA A 52 -39.79 42.00 -8.60
N GLN A 53 -40.82 41.96 -7.75
CA GLN A 53 -41.97 42.86 -7.82
C GLN A 53 -41.86 44.10 -6.91
N LYS A 54 -40.97 44.12 -5.92
CA LYS A 54 -40.74 45.30 -5.06
C LYS A 54 -39.35 45.22 -4.45
N TYR A 55 -38.54 46.23 -4.74
CA TYR A 55 -37.36 46.70 -3.98
C TYR A 55 -36.68 45.66 -3.08
N LEU A 56 -35.47 45.24 -3.46
CA LEU A 56 -34.51 44.55 -2.58
C LEU A 56 -34.53 45.17 -1.16
N PRO A 57 -35.06 44.47 -0.13
CA PRO A 57 -34.94 44.94 1.23
C PRO A 57 -33.57 44.54 1.74
N GLN A 58 -32.89 45.51 2.34
CA GLN A 58 -31.53 45.48 2.84
C GLN A 58 -31.39 44.72 4.19
N ASP A 59 -32.25 43.72 4.48
CA ASP A 59 -32.43 43.16 5.84
C ASP A 59 -32.16 41.66 5.99
N ASN A 60 -31.47 41.02 5.04
CA ASN A 60 -31.25 39.57 5.04
C ASN A 60 -29.83 39.13 5.45
N TYR A 61 -29.16 39.90 6.31
CA TYR A 61 -27.85 39.53 6.86
C TYR A 61 -27.87 38.25 7.71
N TRP A 62 -29.01 37.92 8.33
CA TRP A 62 -29.19 36.70 9.13
C TRP A 62 -29.19 35.40 8.30
N LEU A 63 -29.44 35.49 6.99
CA LEU A 63 -29.39 34.34 6.08
C LEU A 63 -27.94 33.94 5.73
N VAL A 64 -26.96 34.84 5.90
CA VAL A 64 -25.55 34.57 5.58
C VAL A 64 -24.95 33.51 6.52
N PRO A 65 -25.09 33.60 7.86
CA PRO A 65 -24.66 32.53 8.77
C PRO A 65 -25.30 31.16 8.45
N ILE A 66 -26.60 31.14 8.12
CA ILE A 66 -27.30 29.89 7.78
C ILE A 66 -26.71 29.26 6.51
N ARG A 67 -26.41 30.07 5.49
CA ARG A 67 -25.75 29.60 4.25
C ARG A 67 -24.35 29.07 4.50
N ILE A 68 -23.58 29.70 5.40
CA ILE A 68 -22.23 29.23 5.79
C ILE A 68 -22.33 27.88 6.51
N VAL A 69 -23.23 27.74 7.48
CA VAL A 69 -23.45 26.47 8.21
C VAL A 69 -23.88 25.36 7.26
N LEU A 70 -24.76 25.66 6.30
CA LEU A 70 -25.17 24.70 5.27
C LEU A 70 -24.02 24.31 4.35
N PHE A 71 -23.18 25.26 3.93
CA PHE A 71 -21.99 24.96 3.14
C PHE A 71 -21.04 24.03 3.90
N LEU A 72 -20.77 24.31 5.18
CA LEU A 72 -19.95 23.46 6.04
C LEU A 72 -20.56 22.06 6.20
N PHE A 73 -21.87 21.95 6.34
CA PHE A 73 -22.58 20.66 6.38
C PHE A 73 -22.40 19.87 5.07
N TRP A 74 -22.49 20.53 3.92
CA TRP A 74 -22.26 19.90 2.62
C TRP A 74 -20.80 19.45 2.43
N VAL A 75 -19.83 20.28 2.84
CA VAL A 75 -18.40 19.90 2.83
C VAL A 75 -18.17 18.69 3.72
N LEU A 76 -18.71 18.68 4.95
CA LEU A 76 -18.57 17.55 5.86
C LEU A 76 -19.22 16.28 5.30
N THR A 77 -20.42 16.39 4.72
CA THR A 77 -21.13 15.28 4.07
C THR A 77 -20.32 14.74 2.89
N PHE A 78 -19.74 15.60 2.06
CA PHE A 78 -18.88 15.19 0.95
C PHE A 78 -17.64 14.44 1.44
N LEU A 79 -16.96 14.93 2.49
CA LEU A 79 -15.80 14.26 3.06
C LEU A 79 -16.16 12.87 3.62
N LEU A 80 -17.30 12.75 4.32
CA LEU A 80 -17.79 11.48 4.83
C LEU A 80 -18.15 10.50 3.71
N LEU A 81 -18.82 10.97 2.65
CA LEU A 81 -19.17 10.15 1.50
C LEU A 81 -17.94 9.70 0.73
N LYS A 82 -16.93 10.57 0.57
CA LYS A 82 -15.65 10.23 -0.06
C LYS A 82 -14.94 9.11 0.71
N GLU A 83 -14.82 9.26 2.03
CA GLU A 83 -14.22 8.25 2.91
C GLU A 83 -14.97 6.90 2.84
N LEU A 84 -16.30 6.94 2.86
CA LEU A 84 -17.13 5.74 2.68
C LEU A 84 -16.93 5.08 1.31
N TYR A 85 -16.88 5.88 0.25
CA TYR A 85 -16.63 5.41 -1.11
C TYR A 85 -15.26 4.75 -1.24
N ASP A 86 -14.21 5.37 -0.69
CA ASP A 86 -12.85 4.82 -0.72
C ASP A 86 -12.80 3.45 -0.01
N ARG A 87 -13.42 3.34 1.17
CA ARG A 87 -13.54 2.06 1.89
C ARG A 87 -14.30 0.99 1.10
N PHE A 88 -15.38 1.39 0.43
CA PHE A 88 -16.19 0.48 -0.38
C PHE A 88 -15.44 0.01 -1.63
N ARG A 89 -14.77 0.92 -2.33
CA ARG A 89 -13.89 0.59 -3.45
C ARG A 89 -12.84 -0.42 -3.01
N ASP A 90 -12.19 -0.18 -1.88
CA ASP A 90 -11.16 -1.07 -1.34
C ASP A 90 -11.72 -2.43 -0.88
N TYR A 91 -13.00 -2.49 -0.51
CA TYR A 91 -13.71 -3.75 -0.26
C TYR A 91 -13.94 -4.56 -1.53
N ILE A 92 -14.43 -3.95 -2.61
CA ILE A 92 -14.65 -4.63 -3.91
C ILE A 92 -13.32 -5.17 -4.47
N LYS A 93 -12.22 -4.45 -4.26
CA LYS A 93 -10.89 -4.87 -4.70
C LYS A 93 -10.39 -6.14 -4.00
N ARG A 94 -11.06 -6.67 -2.98
CA ARG A 94 -10.62 -7.90 -2.28
C ARG A 94 -10.98 -9.13 -3.11
N VAL A 95 -9.99 -9.72 -3.78
CA VAL A 95 -10.16 -10.92 -4.62
C VAL A 95 -9.35 -12.10 -4.10
N ASN A 96 -9.92 -13.30 -4.26
CA ASN A 96 -9.34 -14.54 -3.75
C ASN A 96 -8.17 -15.07 -4.59
N LEU A 97 -8.11 -14.73 -5.89
CA LEU A 97 -7.06 -15.19 -6.82
C LEU A 97 -6.77 -14.15 -7.90
N TYR A 98 -5.49 -13.81 -8.08
CA TYR A 98 -4.95 -13.09 -9.22
C TYR A 98 -3.94 -13.95 -9.98
N LYS A 99 -3.91 -13.79 -11.30
CA LYS A 99 -2.89 -14.34 -12.19
C LYS A 99 -2.43 -13.24 -13.14
N LEU A 100 -1.13 -13.11 -13.32
CA LEU A 100 -0.57 -12.16 -14.28
C LEU A 100 -0.90 -12.59 -15.71
N THR A 101 -1.55 -11.69 -16.44
CA THR A 101 -1.80 -11.81 -17.88
C THR A 101 -1.26 -10.58 -18.61
N ALA A 102 -0.98 -10.72 -19.91
CA ALA A 102 -0.52 -9.62 -20.75
C ALA A 102 -1.46 -8.39 -20.69
N GLU A 103 -2.77 -8.62 -20.64
CA GLU A 103 -3.79 -7.57 -20.58
C GLU A 103 -3.83 -6.83 -19.23
N SER A 104 -3.54 -7.53 -18.14
CA SER A 104 -3.59 -6.95 -16.78
C SER A 104 -2.50 -5.92 -16.54
N TRP A 105 -1.36 -6.03 -17.22
CA TRP A 105 -0.17 -5.23 -16.92
C TRP A 105 -0.36 -3.72 -17.15
N ASN A 106 -0.80 -3.31 -18.35
CA ASN A 106 -0.86 -1.88 -18.69
C ASN A 106 -1.99 -1.11 -18.00
N LYS A 107 -3.06 -1.80 -17.59
CA LYS A 107 -4.27 -1.14 -17.04
C LYS A 107 -4.33 -1.19 -15.51
N ASP A 108 -3.82 -2.26 -14.91
CA ASP A 108 -4.05 -2.53 -13.49
C ASP A 108 -2.84 -2.16 -12.62
N TRP A 109 -1.69 -1.80 -13.21
CA TRP A 109 -0.47 -1.48 -12.49
C TRP A 109 -0.14 0.03 -12.48
N ILE A 110 0.28 0.51 -11.32
CA ILE A 110 0.84 1.85 -11.10
C ILE A 110 2.35 1.70 -11.05
N TYR A 111 3.11 2.43 -11.85
CA TYR A 111 4.56 2.28 -11.86
C TYR A 111 5.29 3.61 -12.01
N ASN A 112 6.41 3.72 -11.30
CA ASN A 112 7.38 4.79 -11.47
C ASN A 112 8.67 4.19 -12.04
N GLY A 113 8.88 4.35 -13.35
CA GLY A 113 10.02 3.79 -14.07
C GLY A 113 9.66 3.27 -15.47
N LYS A 114 10.48 2.36 -16.00
CA LYS A 114 10.32 1.77 -17.35
C LYS A 114 10.28 0.23 -17.34
N PRO A 115 9.44 -0.42 -16.51
CA PRO A 115 9.27 -1.87 -16.59
C PRO A 115 8.71 -2.25 -17.97
N LYS A 116 9.08 -3.43 -18.48
CA LYS A 116 8.65 -3.92 -19.79
C LYS A 116 7.89 -5.22 -19.64
N LEU A 117 6.83 -5.40 -20.41
CA LEU A 117 6.12 -6.67 -20.50
C LEU A 117 6.34 -7.26 -21.90
N PHE A 118 6.89 -8.46 -21.95
CA PHE A 118 6.86 -9.29 -23.15
C PHE A 118 5.58 -10.10 -23.13
N THR A 119 4.84 -10.15 -24.23
CA THR A 119 3.51 -10.76 -24.28
C THR A 119 3.56 -12.23 -24.71
N SER A 120 4.60 -12.64 -25.44
CA SER A 120 4.79 -14.01 -25.91
C SER A 120 6.26 -14.45 -25.74
N PRO A 121 6.60 -15.21 -24.69
CA PRO A 121 5.78 -15.57 -23.52
C PRO A 121 5.50 -14.35 -22.61
N THR A 122 4.47 -14.43 -21.76
CA THR A 122 4.16 -13.37 -20.77
C THR A 122 5.26 -13.28 -19.71
N ILE A 123 6.17 -12.33 -19.90
CA ILE A 123 7.30 -12.05 -19.01
C ILE A 123 7.28 -10.59 -18.60
N LEU A 124 7.25 -10.35 -17.30
CA LEU A 124 7.43 -9.05 -16.71
C LEU A 124 8.90 -8.80 -16.42
N ARG A 125 9.50 -7.84 -17.12
CA ARG A 125 10.84 -7.33 -16.87
C ARG A 125 10.81 -6.12 -15.95
N VAL A 126 11.36 -6.28 -14.75
CA VAL A 126 11.49 -5.20 -13.76
C VAL A 126 12.94 -4.74 -13.77
N ASN A 127 13.28 -3.70 -14.53
CA ASN A 127 14.68 -3.29 -14.75
C ASN A 127 15.00 -1.83 -14.36
N SER A 128 13.98 -1.04 -14.05
CA SER A 128 14.13 0.32 -13.53
C SER A 128 12.80 0.74 -12.93
N SER A 129 12.76 0.74 -11.59
CA SER A 129 11.63 1.28 -10.86
C SER A 129 12.09 1.95 -9.58
N ARG A 130 12.13 3.30 -9.58
CA ARG A 130 12.68 4.09 -8.48
C ARG A 130 11.89 3.86 -7.19
N ALA A 131 10.56 3.95 -7.28
CA ALA A 131 9.63 3.79 -6.17
C ALA A 131 8.89 2.44 -6.17
N GLY A 132 8.97 1.65 -7.25
CA GLY A 132 8.26 0.38 -7.41
C GLY A 132 7.18 0.41 -8.50
N CYS A 133 6.69 -0.78 -8.83
CA CYS A 133 5.49 -1.01 -9.63
C CYS A 133 4.48 -1.79 -8.79
N LEU A 134 3.27 -1.27 -8.64
CA LEU A 134 2.23 -1.78 -7.76
C LEU A 134 1.00 -2.24 -8.55
N TYR A 135 0.49 -3.42 -8.23
CA TYR A 135 -0.78 -3.88 -8.74
C TYR A 135 -1.93 -3.27 -7.93
N SER A 136 -2.73 -2.42 -8.57
CA SER A 136 -3.69 -1.52 -7.91
C SER A 136 -5.14 -2.00 -7.87
N LYS A 137 -5.44 -3.04 -8.65
CA LYS A 137 -6.81 -3.52 -8.83
C LYS A 137 -7.30 -4.43 -7.71
N HIS A 138 -6.39 -5.13 -7.03
CA HIS A 138 -6.74 -5.94 -5.87
C HIS A 138 -5.85 -5.63 -4.68
N LEU A 139 -6.43 -5.80 -3.48
CA LEU A 139 -5.76 -5.55 -2.21
C LEU A 139 -5.75 -6.83 -1.38
N TRP A 140 -4.62 -7.15 -0.77
CA TRP A 140 -4.43 -8.33 0.05
C TRP A 140 -3.86 -7.99 1.41
N ARG A 141 -4.30 -8.75 2.42
CA ARG A 141 -3.72 -8.71 3.78
C ARG A 141 -2.95 -10.00 4.05
N ASN A 142 -3.65 -11.13 3.95
CA ASN A 142 -3.09 -12.47 4.06
C ASN A 142 -3.14 -13.13 2.69
N PHE A 143 -1.99 -13.54 2.18
CA PHE A 143 -1.90 -14.09 0.83
C PHE A 143 -0.67 -14.98 0.65
N GLU A 144 -0.74 -15.80 -0.39
CA GLU A 144 0.36 -16.55 -0.97
C GLU A 144 0.61 -16.01 -2.37
N MET A 145 1.83 -15.52 -2.63
CA MET A 145 2.31 -15.13 -3.95
C MET A 145 3.31 -16.18 -4.44
N LYS A 146 3.15 -16.64 -5.69
CA LYS A 146 4.03 -17.60 -6.34
C LYS A 146 4.39 -17.09 -7.73
N PHE A 147 5.66 -17.16 -8.10
CA PHE A 147 6.15 -16.78 -9.42
C PHE A 147 7.49 -17.46 -9.70
N GLN A 148 7.92 -17.38 -10.96
CA GLN A 148 9.26 -17.73 -11.38
C GLN A 148 10.04 -16.45 -11.68
N MET A 149 11.29 -16.39 -11.24
CA MET A 149 12.18 -15.27 -11.56
C MET A 149 13.51 -15.70 -12.15
N GLN A 150 14.11 -14.84 -12.95
CA GLN A 150 15.48 -14.97 -13.43
C GLN A 150 16.14 -13.59 -13.39
N PHE A 151 17.25 -13.45 -12.65
CA PHE A 151 18.05 -12.24 -12.68
C PHE A 151 18.66 -12.02 -14.07
N PHE A 152 18.85 -10.75 -14.46
CA PHE A 152 19.44 -10.46 -15.76
C PHE A 152 20.84 -11.08 -15.91
N PRO A 153 21.15 -11.69 -17.07
CA PRO A 153 22.39 -12.44 -17.26
C PRO A 153 23.64 -11.54 -17.28
N GLU A 154 23.51 -10.28 -17.68
CA GLU A 154 24.60 -9.32 -17.81
C GLU A 154 24.74 -8.50 -16.52
N LYS A 155 25.94 -8.45 -15.93
CA LYS A 155 26.27 -7.42 -14.94
C LYS A 155 26.43 -6.09 -15.70
N PRO A 156 25.84 -4.97 -15.27
CA PRO A 156 26.14 -3.68 -15.88
C PRO A 156 27.66 -3.44 -15.80
N PHE A 157 28.25 -3.05 -16.93
CA PHE A 157 29.67 -2.69 -17.02
C PHE A 157 30.01 -1.66 -15.93
N ASN A 158 31.05 -1.94 -15.15
CA ASN A 158 31.71 -1.08 -14.16
C ASN A 158 31.24 -1.03 -12.70
N TYR A 159 30.36 -1.91 -12.20
CA TYR A 159 30.07 -1.91 -10.76
C TYR A 159 29.91 -3.31 -10.15
N ASN A 160 30.48 -3.48 -8.95
CA ASN A 160 30.26 -4.60 -8.02
C ASN A 160 28.83 -4.59 -7.43
N TYR A 161 27.80 -4.25 -8.21
CA TYR A 161 26.44 -4.32 -7.72
C TYR A 161 25.92 -5.75 -7.82
N ASP A 162 25.47 -6.28 -6.67
CA ASP A 162 24.63 -7.47 -6.64
C ASP A 162 23.35 -7.20 -7.43
N ARG A 163 22.84 -8.23 -8.10
CA ARG A 163 21.55 -8.17 -8.79
C ARG A 163 20.45 -8.18 -7.74
N LYS A 164 19.51 -7.23 -7.81
CA LYS A 164 18.53 -6.98 -6.75
C LYS A 164 17.12 -6.90 -7.30
N LEU A 165 16.21 -7.67 -6.70
CA LEU A 165 14.78 -7.60 -6.93
C LEU A 165 14.04 -7.40 -5.59
N GLY A 166 13.31 -6.31 -5.48
CA GLY A 166 12.38 -6.04 -4.38
C GLY A 166 11.01 -6.64 -4.64
N LEU A 167 10.49 -7.38 -3.65
CA LEU A 167 9.11 -7.86 -3.58
C LEU A 167 8.33 -6.94 -2.65
N ILE A 168 7.40 -6.16 -3.19
CA ILE A 168 6.59 -5.21 -2.42
C ILE A 168 5.28 -5.87 -1.97
N PHE A 169 4.87 -5.63 -0.73
CA PHE A 169 3.59 -6.09 -0.21
C PHE A 169 3.03 -5.15 0.87
N ARG A 170 1.71 -5.26 1.10
CA ARG A 170 0.93 -4.35 1.96
C ARG A 170 1.18 -2.87 1.66
N ALA A 171 1.31 -2.55 0.37
CA ALA A 171 1.51 -1.18 -0.06
C ALA A 171 0.20 -0.39 0.01
N ALA A 172 0.21 0.73 0.73
CA ALA A 172 -0.86 1.72 0.66
C ALA A 172 -0.72 2.57 -0.62
N ASP A 173 0.52 2.90 -0.98
CA ASP A 173 0.92 3.65 -2.16
C ASP A 173 2.41 3.39 -2.48
N LEU A 174 3.01 4.20 -3.36
CA LEU A 174 4.44 4.10 -3.72
C LEU A 174 5.40 4.63 -2.66
N ASP A 175 4.92 5.21 -1.57
CA ASP A 175 5.69 5.80 -0.48
C ASP A 175 5.53 5.04 0.85
N ASN A 176 4.59 4.09 0.91
CA ASN A 176 4.20 3.38 2.12
C ASN A 176 4.01 1.88 1.84
N TYR A 177 5.04 1.06 2.11
CA TYR A 177 4.99 -0.38 1.94
C TYR A 177 6.09 -1.16 2.67
N PHE A 178 5.91 -2.48 2.80
CA PHE A 178 6.99 -3.40 3.13
C PHE A 178 7.60 -4.00 1.86
N MET A 179 8.89 -4.30 1.92
CA MET A 179 9.59 -4.94 0.82
C MET A 179 10.61 -5.95 1.32
N LEU A 180 10.70 -7.10 0.64
CA LEU A 180 11.85 -8.01 0.75
C LEU A 180 12.69 -7.88 -0.51
N GLN A 181 13.94 -7.45 -0.36
CA GLN A 181 14.88 -7.37 -1.48
C GLN A 181 15.72 -8.63 -1.52
N ILE A 182 15.67 -9.34 -2.65
CA ILE A 182 16.51 -10.49 -2.94
C ILE A 182 17.74 -9.99 -3.69
N SER A 183 18.92 -10.20 -3.13
CA SER A 183 20.22 -9.87 -3.71
C SER A 183 20.92 -11.14 -4.19
N TYR A 184 21.58 -11.07 -5.34
CA TYR A 184 22.38 -12.15 -5.91
C TYR A 184 23.74 -11.62 -6.37
N ASP A 185 24.82 -12.12 -5.77
CA ASP A 185 26.19 -11.61 -5.96
C ASP A 185 26.85 -12.08 -7.28
N GLY A 186 26.26 -13.07 -7.94
CA GLY A 186 26.83 -13.72 -9.12
C GLY A 186 27.76 -14.89 -8.81
N SER A 187 28.09 -15.11 -7.53
CA SER A 187 28.88 -16.21 -6.99
C SER A 187 28.00 -17.25 -6.31
N ASN A 188 26.76 -17.40 -6.80
CA ASN A 188 25.74 -18.33 -6.34
C ASN A 188 25.12 -18.03 -4.97
N LYS A 189 25.42 -16.90 -4.32
CA LYS A 189 24.86 -16.57 -3.00
C LYS A 189 23.65 -15.66 -3.09
N PHE A 190 22.70 -15.90 -2.18
CA PHE A 190 21.47 -15.13 -2.08
C PHE A 190 21.37 -14.48 -0.71
N LEU A 191 21.14 -13.17 -0.72
CA LEU A 191 20.83 -12.39 0.49
C LEU A 191 19.40 -11.91 0.41
N VAL A 192 18.71 -11.89 1.55
CA VAL A 192 17.41 -11.22 1.68
C VAL A 192 17.55 -10.05 2.63
N ILE A 193 17.04 -8.90 2.20
CA ILE A 193 17.13 -7.64 2.94
C ILE A 193 15.71 -7.10 3.14
N PRO A 194 15.20 -7.06 4.38
CA PRO A 194 13.90 -6.46 4.67
C PRO A 194 13.99 -4.94 4.66
N HIS A 195 12.94 -4.32 4.11
CA HIS A 195 12.82 -2.87 4.04
C HIS A 195 11.41 -2.44 4.43
N VAL A 196 11.34 -1.28 5.09
CA VAL A 196 10.11 -0.51 5.25
C VAL A 196 10.28 0.80 4.48
N ARG A 197 9.33 1.08 3.58
CA ARG A 197 9.18 2.43 3.01
C ARG A 197 8.04 3.11 3.75
N TYR A 198 8.31 4.24 4.39
CA TYR A 198 7.32 4.99 5.16
C TYR A 198 7.44 6.46 4.81
N GLN A 199 6.37 7.06 4.31
CA GLN A 199 6.34 8.46 3.87
C GLN A 199 7.49 8.80 2.89
N GLY A 200 7.83 7.85 2.02
CA GLY A 200 8.87 7.99 1.00
C GLY A 200 10.30 7.74 1.49
N MET A 201 10.50 7.63 2.80
CA MET A 201 11.77 7.32 3.45
C MET A 201 11.99 5.81 3.54
N TRP A 202 13.25 5.40 3.62
CA TRP A 202 13.66 3.99 3.69
C TRP A 202 14.24 3.66 5.06
N ASP A 203 13.76 2.57 5.64
CA ASP A 203 14.41 1.89 6.75
C ASP A 203 14.86 0.50 6.27
N ILE A 204 16.14 0.18 6.48
CA ILE A 204 16.80 -1.05 6.03
C ILE A 204 17.10 -1.90 7.27
N MET A 205 16.54 -3.10 7.30
CA MET A 205 16.84 -4.07 8.36
C MET A 205 18.07 -4.90 8.00
N SER A 206 18.58 -5.67 8.97
CA SER A 206 19.74 -6.55 8.76
C SER A 206 19.56 -7.45 7.54
N ASN A 207 20.61 -7.57 6.74
CA ASN A 207 20.70 -8.53 5.65
C ASN A 207 20.94 -9.94 6.20
N GLU A 208 20.31 -10.94 5.60
CA GLU A 208 20.51 -12.34 5.96
C GLU A 208 20.87 -13.15 4.72
N GLU A 209 21.93 -13.96 4.83
CA GLU A 209 22.27 -14.96 3.82
C GLU A 209 21.35 -16.16 4.00
N ILE A 210 20.55 -16.44 2.98
CA ILE A 210 19.52 -17.49 3.04
C ILE A 210 19.98 -18.79 2.38
N GLY A 211 21.10 -18.76 1.66
CA GLY A 211 21.72 -19.92 1.06
C GLY A 211 22.41 -19.61 -0.27
N SER A 212 22.86 -20.68 -0.91
CA SER A 212 23.50 -20.64 -2.22
C SER A 212 22.90 -21.66 -3.17
N SER A 213 22.78 -21.34 -4.46
CA SER A 213 22.31 -22.30 -5.46
C SER A 213 23.14 -22.24 -6.72
N ASN A 214 23.52 -23.42 -7.23
CA ASN A 214 24.20 -23.58 -8.52
C ASN A 214 23.20 -23.62 -9.69
N LYS A 215 21.90 -23.56 -9.43
CA LYS A 215 20.85 -23.58 -10.45
C LYS A 215 20.87 -22.27 -11.24
N GLN A 216 21.28 -22.35 -12.50
CA GLN A 216 21.17 -21.23 -13.43
C GLN A 216 19.76 -21.15 -14.04
N GLY A 217 19.27 -19.94 -14.27
CA GLY A 217 18.00 -19.71 -14.98
C GLY A 217 16.84 -19.35 -14.05
N TRP A 218 15.68 -19.94 -14.32
CA TRP A 218 14.43 -19.64 -13.60
C TRP A 218 14.40 -20.31 -12.23
N LEU A 219 14.17 -19.51 -11.19
CA LEU A 219 13.99 -19.93 -9.81
C LEU A 219 12.52 -19.80 -9.42
N ASP A 220 11.98 -20.81 -8.73
CA ASP A 220 10.63 -20.75 -8.18
C ASP A 220 10.66 -20.00 -6.85
N VAL A 221 9.82 -18.98 -6.73
CA VAL A 221 9.73 -18.11 -5.55
C VAL A 221 8.33 -18.16 -4.98
N LYS A 222 8.25 -18.31 -3.67
CA LYS A 222 7.00 -18.30 -2.90
C LYS A 222 7.11 -17.31 -1.75
N LEU A 223 6.17 -16.38 -1.67
CA LEU A 223 6.02 -15.44 -0.56
C LEU A 223 4.68 -15.69 0.12
N ILE A 224 4.69 -16.00 1.41
CA ILE A 224 3.50 -16.12 2.25
C ILE A 224 3.48 -14.94 3.21
N VAL A 225 2.41 -14.17 3.20
CA VAL A 225 2.16 -13.11 4.17
C VAL A 225 0.95 -13.51 4.99
N HIS A 226 1.11 -13.68 6.29
CA HIS A 226 0.02 -14.02 7.20
C HIS A 226 0.14 -13.21 8.49
N ASN A 227 -0.82 -12.30 8.73
CA ASN A 227 -0.79 -11.37 9.86
C ASN A 227 0.53 -10.59 9.92
N ARG A 228 1.41 -10.84 10.89
CA ARG A 228 2.70 -10.13 10.98
C ARG A 228 3.87 -10.97 10.48
N GLU A 229 3.63 -12.22 10.11
CA GLU A 229 4.68 -13.11 9.66
C GLU A 229 4.74 -13.13 8.13
N VAL A 230 5.96 -13.03 7.61
CA VAL A 230 6.26 -13.09 6.19
C VAL A 230 7.29 -14.21 6.00
N LYS A 231 6.95 -15.21 5.19
CA LYS A 231 7.86 -16.29 4.82
C LYS A 231 8.16 -16.21 3.33
N LEU A 232 9.43 -16.07 2.98
CA LEU A 232 9.93 -16.16 1.62
C LEU A 232 10.66 -17.50 1.44
N THR A 233 10.32 -18.23 0.39
CA THR A 233 10.99 -19.46 -0.01
C THR A 233 11.48 -19.30 -1.43
N ILE A 234 12.76 -19.58 -1.66
CA ILE A 234 13.35 -19.67 -3.00
C ILE A 234 13.80 -21.13 -3.19
N ASP A 235 13.19 -21.81 -4.15
CA ASP A 235 13.48 -23.23 -4.43
C ASP A 235 14.98 -23.45 -4.67
N THR A 236 15.55 -24.50 -4.09
CA THR A 236 16.98 -24.84 -4.08
C THR A 236 17.93 -23.86 -3.36
N VAL A 237 17.44 -22.75 -2.82
CA VAL A 237 18.26 -21.76 -2.10
C VAL A 237 17.99 -21.85 -0.60
N GLY A 238 16.74 -21.62 -0.18
CA GLY A 238 16.41 -21.59 1.25
C GLY A 238 15.13 -20.82 1.58
N ASP A 239 14.88 -20.73 2.88
CA ASP A 239 13.74 -20.04 3.49
C ASP A 239 14.23 -18.81 4.28
N PHE A 240 13.42 -17.76 4.29
CA PHE A 240 13.60 -16.57 5.10
C PHE A 240 12.28 -16.22 5.80
N ILE A 241 12.35 -15.88 7.08
CA ILE A 241 11.18 -15.51 7.88
C ILE A 241 11.38 -14.13 8.47
N TRP A 242 10.39 -13.27 8.32
CA TRP A 242 10.40 -11.91 8.85
C TRP A 242 9.11 -11.62 9.61
N VAL A 243 9.26 -11.10 10.83
CA VAL A 243 8.16 -10.57 11.62
C VAL A 243 8.09 -9.05 11.42
N LEU A 244 7.00 -8.57 10.86
CA LEU A 244 6.83 -7.17 10.50
C LEU A 244 6.93 -6.24 11.72
N PRO A 245 7.71 -5.15 11.63
CA PRO A 245 7.81 -4.15 12.69
C PRO A 245 6.48 -3.42 12.87
N THR A 246 6.24 -2.89 14.06
CA THR A 246 5.04 -2.09 14.41
C THR A 246 5.28 -0.59 14.28
N HIS A 247 6.54 -0.17 14.34
CA HIS A 247 6.98 1.22 14.30
C HIS A 247 8.21 1.34 13.40
N VAL A 248 8.44 2.53 12.85
CA VAL A 248 9.65 2.84 12.08
C VAL A 248 10.55 3.73 12.92
N ASP A 249 11.85 3.44 12.95
CA ASP A 249 12.83 4.39 13.46
C ASP A 249 13.32 5.30 12.33
N ILE A 250 12.63 6.43 12.17
CA ILE A 250 12.94 7.41 11.12
C ILE A 250 14.31 8.08 11.37
N ASN A 251 14.93 7.93 12.55
CA ASN A 251 16.21 8.55 12.86
C ASN A 251 17.42 7.64 12.62
N HIS A 252 17.25 6.33 12.45
CA HIS A 252 18.34 5.40 12.07
C HIS A 252 18.49 5.22 10.56
N ILE A 253 17.99 6.19 9.78
CA ILE A 253 18.03 6.20 8.31
C ILE A 253 19.46 6.26 7.74
N GLU A 254 20.51 6.42 8.56
CA GLU A 254 21.92 6.30 8.14
C GLU A 254 22.86 5.54 9.10
N ASP A 255 22.37 4.72 10.04
CA ASP A 255 23.24 3.89 10.90
C ASP A 255 22.95 2.39 10.75
N GLY A 256 23.01 1.91 9.51
CA GLY A 256 22.97 0.49 9.16
C GLY A 256 24.27 -0.27 9.45
N ILE A 257 25.01 0.07 10.51
CA ILE A 257 26.22 -0.65 10.92
C ILE A 257 26.17 -0.91 12.42
N LYS A 258 25.97 -2.19 12.80
CA LYS A 258 26.47 -2.68 14.08
C LYS A 258 27.99 -2.43 14.09
N LYS A 259 28.45 -1.39 14.77
CA LYS A 259 29.87 -1.32 15.17
C LYS A 259 30.13 -2.56 16.01
N SER A 260 31.05 -3.40 15.53
CA SER A 260 31.71 -4.43 16.32
C SER A 260 32.06 -3.85 17.70
N GLU A 261 31.70 -4.55 18.77
CA GLU A 261 31.71 -4.13 20.18
C GLU A 261 33.09 -3.74 20.76
N ASN A 262 34.14 -3.55 19.96
CA ASN A 262 35.50 -3.34 20.45
C ASN A 262 36.10 -1.95 20.25
N ASN A 263 35.33 -0.93 19.88
CA ASN A 263 35.84 0.46 19.88
C ASN A 263 34.78 1.45 20.39
N LEU A 264 34.62 1.52 21.71
CA LEU A 264 34.04 2.68 22.39
C LEU A 264 34.98 3.88 22.18
N PRO A 265 34.54 4.98 21.53
CA PRO A 265 35.17 6.25 21.78
C PRO A 265 34.73 6.69 23.18
N LYS A 266 35.66 6.64 24.13
CA LYS A 266 35.63 7.62 25.21
C LYS A 266 35.78 8.98 24.52
N ASP A 267 34.76 9.82 24.53
CA ASP A 267 34.96 11.09 25.22
C ASP A 267 33.67 11.88 25.48
N ASN A 268 33.80 12.64 26.55
CA ASN A 268 32.90 13.66 27.03
C ASN A 268 33.03 14.93 26.18
N SER A 269 31.94 15.42 25.60
CA SER A 269 31.69 16.87 25.46
C SER A 269 30.41 17.16 24.67
N GLY A 270 29.55 17.99 25.27
CA GLY A 270 28.83 19.03 24.52
C GLY A 270 27.54 18.60 23.84
N GLU A 271 26.43 18.82 24.55
CA GLU A 271 25.14 19.29 24.01
C GLU A 271 24.77 18.85 22.59
N SER A 272 24.12 17.68 22.47
CA SER A 272 23.21 17.45 21.36
C SER A 272 21.81 17.93 21.75
N PHE A 273 21.38 19.03 21.13
CA PHE A 273 19.97 19.38 20.97
C PHE A 273 19.30 18.32 20.07
N GLY A 274 19.10 17.13 20.61
CA GLY A 274 18.23 16.12 20.03
C GLY A 274 16.96 16.08 20.84
N ALA A 275 15.86 16.62 20.32
CA ALA A 275 14.54 16.36 20.88
C ALA A 275 14.42 14.84 21.05
N LYS A 276 14.32 14.38 22.30
CA LYS A 276 13.98 13.00 22.65
C LYS A 276 12.71 12.66 21.88
N ILE A 277 12.79 11.93 20.77
CA ILE A 277 11.61 11.39 20.11
C ILE A 277 11.12 10.28 21.04
N THR A 278 10.20 10.63 21.93
CA THR A 278 9.67 9.72 22.96
C THR A 278 8.71 8.67 22.40
N SER A 279 8.38 8.73 21.11
CA SER A 279 7.51 7.75 20.47
C SER A 279 7.89 7.56 19.00
N LEU A 280 8.32 6.34 18.64
CA LEU A 280 8.49 5.96 17.25
C LEU A 280 7.13 5.97 16.53
N PRO A 281 7.04 6.50 15.30
CA PRO A 281 5.80 6.52 14.54
C PRO A 281 5.33 5.09 14.23
N LYS A 282 4.03 4.86 14.40
CA LYS A 282 3.38 3.58 14.12
C LYS A 282 3.17 3.40 12.62
N ILE A 283 3.43 2.19 12.13
CA ILE A 283 3.13 1.81 10.74
C ILE A 283 1.64 1.51 10.65
N ASP A 284 0.89 2.41 10.02
CA ASP A 284 -0.55 2.34 9.83
C ASP A 284 -0.96 1.24 8.85
N PHE A 285 -0.17 1.02 7.80
CA PHE A 285 -0.40 -0.06 6.83
C PHE A 285 0.04 -1.45 7.31
N GLN A 286 0.53 -1.58 8.56
CA GLN A 286 1.01 -2.86 9.08
C GLN A 286 -0.07 -3.93 9.05
N ASN A 287 -1.32 -3.61 9.38
CA ASN A 287 -2.42 -4.57 9.46
C ASN A 287 -3.49 -4.36 8.39
N SER A 288 -3.23 -3.49 7.40
CA SER A 288 -4.19 -3.17 6.35
C SER A 288 -4.13 -4.19 5.21
N PHE A 289 -5.17 -4.14 4.37
CA PHE A 289 -5.08 -4.68 3.02
C PHE A 289 -4.24 -3.70 2.20
N GLY A 290 -3.34 -4.21 1.36
CA GLY A 290 -2.53 -3.36 0.50
C GLY A 290 -2.23 -4.01 -0.84
N MET A 291 -1.68 -3.19 -1.72
CA MET A 291 -1.18 -3.61 -3.02
C MET A 291 0.09 -4.46 -2.87
N ILE A 292 0.40 -5.18 -3.93
CA ILE A 292 1.66 -5.91 -4.09
C ILE A 292 2.43 -5.31 -5.25
N GLY A 293 3.72 -5.62 -5.35
CA GLY A 293 4.49 -5.09 -6.44
C GLY A 293 5.91 -5.61 -6.52
N PHE A 294 6.66 -5.00 -7.41
CA PHE A 294 8.08 -5.26 -7.58
C PHE A 294 8.87 -3.96 -7.63
N ARG A 295 10.16 -4.05 -7.34
CA ARG A 295 11.10 -2.94 -7.46
C ARG A 295 12.45 -3.45 -7.94
N ALA A 296 13.13 -2.65 -8.75
CA ALA A 296 14.52 -2.89 -9.09
C ALA A 296 15.20 -1.55 -9.36
N TYR A 297 16.46 -1.44 -8.96
CA TYR A 297 17.29 -0.33 -9.40
C TYR A 297 17.69 -0.50 -10.87
N LEU A 298 18.23 0.56 -11.47
CA LEU A 298 18.56 0.57 -12.90
C LEU A 298 19.54 -0.58 -13.21
N ASN A 299 19.12 -1.49 -14.10
CA ASN A 299 19.89 -2.64 -14.58
C ASN A 299 20.21 -3.74 -13.54
N GLU A 300 19.62 -3.71 -12.35
CA GLU A 300 19.86 -4.71 -11.30
C GLU A 300 18.78 -5.80 -11.21
N GLY A 301 17.69 -5.65 -11.95
CA GLY A 301 16.47 -6.43 -11.70
C GLY A 301 16.39 -7.83 -12.31
N ALA A 302 15.15 -8.27 -12.53
CA ALA A 302 14.84 -9.63 -12.94
C ALA A 302 13.66 -9.68 -13.92
N ASP A 303 13.62 -10.78 -14.66
CA ASP A 303 12.46 -11.21 -15.43
C ASP A 303 11.58 -12.12 -14.56
N ILE A 304 10.26 -11.91 -14.61
CA ILE A 304 9.26 -12.60 -13.79
C ILE A 304 8.19 -13.21 -14.69
N LYS A 305 7.79 -14.45 -14.45
CA LYS A 305 6.69 -15.12 -15.15
C LYS A 305 5.85 -15.97 -14.21
N ASN A 306 4.68 -16.41 -14.68
CA ASN A 306 3.76 -17.28 -13.95
C ASN A 306 3.35 -16.74 -12.58
N LEU A 307 3.24 -15.41 -12.44
CA LEU A 307 2.85 -14.77 -11.19
C LEU A 307 1.40 -15.07 -10.84
N THR A 308 1.20 -15.61 -9.66
CA THR A 308 -0.11 -15.90 -9.06
C THR A 308 -0.15 -15.42 -7.62
N VAL A 309 -1.31 -14.93 -7.20
CA VAL A 309 -1.53 -14.43 -5.83
C VAL A 309 -2.86 -14.97 -5.35
N LYS A 310 -2.87 -15.68 -4.23
CA LYS A 310 -4.06 -16.27 -3.64
C LYS A 310 -4.25 -15.77 -2.23
N LYS A 311 -5.49 -15.51 -1.83
CA LYS A 311 -5.82 -15.24 -0.43
C LYS A 311 -5.49 -16.49 0.40
N ASN A 312 -4.84 -16.28 1.55
CA ASN A 312 -4.47 -17.32 2.51
C ASN A 312 -5.31 -17.21 3.77
#